data_AF-A0A9W7CEH3-F1
#
_entry.id   AF-A0A9W7CEH3-F1
#
_cell.length_a   1.000
_cell.length_b   1.000
_cell.length_c   1.000
_cell.angle_alpha   90.00
_cell.angle_beta   90.00
_cell.angle_gamma   90.00
#
_symmetry.space_group_name_H-M   'P 1'
#
loop_
_entity.id
_entity.type
_entity.pdbx_description
1 polymer ?
#
loop_
_entity_poly.entity_id
_entity_poly.type
_entity_poly.pdbx_seq_one_letter_code
_entity_poly.pdbx_strand_id
1 'polypeptide(L)'
;MYSSKRLPSHSHESTLFAHKLKMCSLLLSSLPSPPLVISPLESEIFTSLLLTSSTPSSIRIPTSLVISTLLSRNPNSEISLCLGSDTYSDVLSSKWKNTPYLSSHLKSIYVIPRDGEGTEYPGREDGLNPVILDVEGLEGVSSTRAREVVREVIRKGDGRYRELEGLVGEEVAEYVWEEGLFRD
;
A
#
# COMPACT_ATOMS: atom_id res chain seq x y z
N MET A 1 17.50 -16.00 16.01
CA MET A 1 17.39 -16.89 14.83
C MET A 1 16.63 -16.13 13.75
N TYR A 2 17.34 -15.59 12.76
CA TYR A 2 16.69 -14.90 11.63
C TYR A 2 16.18 -15.97 10.66
N SER A 3 14.85 -16.04 10.51
CA SER A 3 14.21 -16.85 9.48
C SER A 3 14.60 -16.27 8.11
N SER A 4 15.45 -17.02 7.40
CA SER A 4 15.93 -16.68 6.07
C SER A 4 14.78 -16.85 5.07
N LYS A 5 13.92 -15.84 4.94
CA LYS A 5 12.97 -15.76 3.83
C LYS A 5 13.79 -15.65 2.54
N ARG A 6 13.80 -16.72 1.74
CA ARG A 6 14.45 -16.73 0.42
C ARG A 6 13.95 -15.52 -0.36
N LEU A 7 14.89 -14.73 -0.88
CA LEU A 7 14.57 -13.60 -1.74
C LEU A 7 13.94 -14.13 -3.03
N PRO A 8 12.75 -13.64 -3.42
CA PRO A 8 12.17 -14.03 -4.69
C PRO A 8 13.04 -13.57 -5.85
N SER A 9 13.06 -14.35 -6.93
CA SER A 9 13.74 -13.97 -8.17
C SER A 9 13.12 -12.70 -8.76
N HIS A 10 13.88 -11.94 -9.55
CA HIS A 10 13.40 -10.75 -10.26
C HIS A 10 12.11 -11.02 -11.09
N SER A 11 11.97 -12.23 -11.64
CA SER A 11 10.74 -12.66 -12.33
C SER A 11 9.53 -12.71 -11.38
N HIS A 12 9.71 -13.19 -10.16
CA HIS A 12 8.64 -13.34 -9.18
C HIS A 12 8.20 -11.99 -8.58
N GLU A 13 9.13 -11.07 -8.33
CA GLU A 13 8.77 -9.71 -7.88
C GLU A 13 7.99 -8.93 -8.95
N SER A 14 8.38 -9.07 -10.21
CA SER A 14 7.67 -8.47 -11.35
C SER A 14 6.25 -9.04 -11.51
N THR A 15 6.12 -10.37 -11.42
CA THR A 15 4.81 -11.04 -11.45
C THR A 15 3.91 -10.61 -10.29
N LEU A 16 4.44 -10.58 -9.06
CA LEU A 16 3.68 -10.11 -7.89
C LEU A 16 3.23 -8.66 -8.03
N PHE A 17 4.07 -7.79 -8.60
CA PHE A 17 3.70 -6.40 -8.84
C PHE A 17 2.57 -6.29 -9.88
N ALA A 18 2.65 -7.05 -10.97
CA ALA A 18 1.59 -7.10 -11.99
C ALA A 18 0.25 -7.57 -11.40
N HIS A 19 0.24 -8.61 -10.55
CA HIS A 19 -0.98 -9.06 -9.88
C HIS A 19 -1.55 -7.98 -8.94
N LYS A 20 -0.70 -7.26 -8.19
CA LYS A 20 -1.16 -6.14 -7.34
C LYS A 20 -1.85 -5.05 -8.16
N LEU A 21 -1.25 -4.65 -9.27
CA LEU A 21 -1.86 -3.66 -10.16
C LEU A 21 -3.19 -4.14 -10.72
N LYS A 22 -3.27 -5.41 -11.16
CA LYS A 22 -4.51 -5.98 -11.68
C LYS A 22 -5.61 -6.02 -10.63
N MET A 23 -5.31 -6.44 -9.40
CA MET A 23 -6.26 -6.43 -8.28
C MET A 23 -6.76 -5.01 -7.98
N CYS A 24 -5.87 -4.01 -7.93
CA CYS A 24 -6.27 -2.62 -7.76
C CYS A 24 -7.19 -2.18 -8.91
N SER A 25 -6.88 -2.53 -10.15
CA SER A 25 -7.68 -2.14 -11.32
C SER A 25 -9.10 -2.70 -11.28
N LEU A 26 -9.25 -3.96 -10.86
CA LEU A 26 -10.57 -4.60 -10.66
C LEU A 26 -11.37 -3.87 -9.57
N LEU A 27 -10.74 -3.55 -8.45
CA LEU A 27 -11.41 -2.79 -7.40
C LEU A 27 -11.87 -1.41 -7.91
N LEU A 28 -11.01 -0.69 -8.64
CA LEU A 28 -11.36 0.63 -9.15
C LEU A 28 -12.49 0.62 -10.19
N SER A 29 -12.62 -0.43 -11.02
CA SER A 29 -13.73 -0.54 -11.96
C SER A 29 -15.09 -0.65 -11.28
N SER A 30 -15.12 -1.13 -10.03
CA SER A 30 -16.35 -1.27 -9.25
C SER A 30 -16.76 0.00 -8.49
N LEU A 31 -15.87 0.99 -8.35
CA LEU A 31 -16.12 2.18 -7.54
C LEU A 31 -16.84 3.28 -8.34
N PRO A 32 -17.92 3.88 -7.81
CA PRO A 32 -18.50 5.07 -8.41
C PRO A 32 -17.53 6.26 -8.28
N SER A 33 -17.60 7.19 -9.23
CA SER A 33 -16.79 8.41 -9.35
C SER A 33 -16.43 9.09 -8.00
N PRO A 34 -15.29 9.80 -7.88
CA PRO A 34 -14.47 10.43 -8.93
C PRO A 34 -13.52 9.47 -9.67
N PRO A 35 -12.87 9.88 -10.77
CA PRO A 35 -11.93 9.03 -11.49
C PRO A 35 -10.70 8.72 -10.61
N LEU A 36 -10.67 7.53 -10.04
CA LEU A 36 -9.51 6.97 -9.36
C LEU A 36 -8.53 6.44 -10.41
N VAL A 37 -7.24 6.70 -10.22
CA VAL A 37 -6.18 6.28 -11.14
C VAL A 37 -5.12 5.53 -10.37
N ILE A 38 -4.71 4.38 -10.90
CA ILE A 38 -3.55 3.66 -10.38
C ILE A 38 -2.30 4.23 -11.04
N SER A 39 -1.42 4.81 -10.22
CA SER A 39 -0.15 5.33 -10.70
C SER A 39 0.89 4.21 -10.77
N PRO A 40 1.52 3.95 -11.93
CA PRO A 40 2.65 3.02 -12.04
C PRO A 40 3.97 3.65 -11.58
N LEU A 41 3.94 4.87 -11.04
CA LEU A 41 5.14 5.70 -10.80
C LEU A 41 6.21 5.01 -9.95
N GLU A 42 5.84 4.30 -8.88
CA GLU A 42 6.82 3.57 -8.08
C GLU A 42 7.56 2.52 -8.90
N SER A 43 6.89 1.83 -9.82
CA SER A 43 7.52 0.87 -10.73
C SER A 43 8.47 1.54 -11.72
N GLU A 44 8.10 2.72 -12.22
CA GLU A 44 8.96 3.50 -13.12
C GLU A 44 10.23 3.96 -12.41
N ILE A 45 10.10 4.45 -11.18
CA ILE A 45 11.22 4.83 -10.31
C ILE A 45 12.09 3.60 -10.03
N PHE A 46 11.48 2.46 -9.66
CA PHE A 46 12.19 1.22 -9.40
C PHE A 46 13.03 0.80 -10.60
N THR A 47 12.43 0.78 -11.79
CA THR A 47 13.09 0.40 -13.04
C THR A 47 14.27 1.34 -13.35
N SER A 48 14.09 2.64 -13.14
CA SER A 48 15.15 3.63 -13.34
C SER A 48 16.32 3.45 -12.36
N LEU A 49 16.03 3.14 -11.09
CA LEU A 49 17.05 2.83 -10.09
C LEU A 49 17.74 1.49 -10.38
N LEU A 50 17.01 0.51 -10.93
CA LEU A 50 17.57 -0.79 -11.28
C LEU A 50 18.63 -0.67 -12.38
N LEU A 51 18.39 0.18 -13.39
CA LEU A 51 19.34 0.43 -14.47
C LEU A 51 20.65 1.08 -14.01
N THR A 52 20.62 1.73 -12.85
CA THR A 52 21.75 2.50 -12.30
C THR A 52 22.37 1.89 -11.05
N SER A 53 21.76 0.85 -10.48
CA SER A 53 22.20 0.21 -9.24
C SER A 53 23.05 -1.03 -9.49
N SER A 54 24.18 -1.11 -8.79
CA SER A 54 24.99 -2.33 -8.71
C SER A 54 24.40 -3.40 -7.79
N THR A 55 23.37 -3.07 -7.00
CA THR A 55 22.75 -3.95 -6.00
C THR A 55 21.21 -3.86 -6.06
N PRO A 56 20.59 -4.56 -7.02
CA PRO A 56 19.12 -4.57 -7.20
C PRO A 56 18.31 -4.93 -5.95
N SER A 57 18.76 -5.90 -5.16
CA SER A 57 18.03 -6.44 -4.01
C SER A 57 17.86 -5.46 -2.84
N SER A 58 18.68 -4.41 -2.77
CA SER A 58 18.62 -3.38 -1.73
C SER A 58 17.82 -2.14 -2.12
N ILE A 59 17.28 -2.07 -3.35
CA ILE A 59 16.50 -0.92 -3.78
C ILE A 59 15.24 -0.79 -2.90
N ARG A 60 15.06 0.38 -2.32
CA ARG A 60 13.88 0.78 -1.55
C ARG A 60 13.50 2.17 -2.01
N ILE A 61 12.26 2.35 -2.42
CA ILE A 61 11.75 3.63 -2.88
C ILE A 61 11.17 4.37 -1.68
N PRO A 62 11.79 5.47 -1.21
CA PRO A 62 11.19 6.27 -0.16
C PRO A 62 10.03 7.09 -0.74
N THR A 63 8.98 7.29 0.05
CA THR A 63 7.83 8.12 -0.36
C THR A 63 8.25 9.55 -0.73
N SER A 64 9.30 10.09 -0.10
CA SER A 64 9.87 11.40 -0.48
C SER A 64 10.30 11.46 -1.95
N LEU A 65 10.84 10.36 -2.48
CA LEU A 65 11.25 10.28 -3.89
C LEU A 65 10.02 10.29 -4.80
N VAL A 66 8.98 9.53 -4.45
CA VAL A 66 7.70 9.50 -5.19
C VAL A 66 7.10 10.91 -5.28
N ILE A 67 7.01 11.61 -4.15
CA ILE A 67 6.52 13.00 -4.08
C ILE A 67 7.38 13.93 -4.93
N SER A 68 8.71 13.85 -4.81
CA SER A 68 9.60 14.70 -5.60
C SER A 68 9.44 14.48 -7.10
N THR A 69 9.22 13.23 -7.55
CA THR A 69 8.99 12.92 -8.96
C THR A 69 7.63 13.41 -9.42
N LEU A 70 6.58 13.32 -8.57
CA LEU A 70 5.26 13.88 -8.88
C LEU A 70 5.31 15.39 -9.07
N LEU A 71 5.96 16.12 -8.16
CA LEU A 71 6.13 17.57 -8.26
C LEU A 71 7.02 17.96 -9.43
N SER A 72 8.03 17.16 -9.75
CA SER A 72 8.87 17.42 -10.95
C SER A 72 8.05 17.31 -12.24
N ARG A 73 7.09 16.37 -12.30
CA ARG A 73 6.19 16.20 -13.46
C ARG A 73 5.06 17.24 -13.47
N ASN A 74 4.59 17.66 -12.31
CA ASN A 74 3.48 18.61 -12.15
C ASN A 74 3.82 19.64 -11.04
N PRO A 75 4.61 20.69 -11.35
CA PRO A 75 5.15 21.61 -10.33
C PRO A 75 4.10 22.40 -9.55
N ASN A 76 2.90 22.58 -10.10
CA ASN A 76 1.82 23.34 -9.49
C ASN A 76 0.81 22.46 -8.73
N SER A 77 1.04 21.15 -8.66
CA SER A 77 0.14 20.24 -7.95
C SER A 77 0.33 20.31 -6.44
N GLU A 78 -0.78 20.31 -5.72
CA GLU A 78 -0.77 20.10 -4.27
C GLU A 78 -0.89 18.60 -3.98
N ILE A 79 0.00 18.07 -3.15
CA ILE A 79 0.01 16.64 -2.82
C ILE A 79 -0.47 16.46 -1.39
N SER A 80 -1.44 15.58 -1.21
CA SER A 80 -1.84 15.08 0.11
C SER A 80 -1.58 13.58 0.17
N LEU A 81 -1.26 13.09 1.36
CA LEU A 81 -0.97 11.67 1.59
C LEU A 81 -2.05 11.08 2.49
N CYS A 82 -2.57 9.90 2.18
CA CYS A 82 -3.54 9.18 3.02
C CYS A 82 -2.93 7.87 3.51
N LEU A 83 -2.99 7.62 4.82
CA LEU A 83 -2.34 6.49 5.48
C LEU A 83 -3.23 5.93 6.60
N GLY A 84 -3.01 4.67 6.98
CA GLY A 84 -3.53 4.15 8.25
C GLY A 84 -2.76 4.72 9.45
N SER A 85 -3.40 4.72 10.61
CA SER A 85 -2.81 5.12 11.90
C SER A 85 -1.51 4.39 12.22
N ASP A 86 -1.46 3.08 11.97
CA ASP A 86 -0.27 2.23 12.08
C ASP A 86 0.93 2.77 11.29
N THR A 87 0.68 3.18 10.06
CA THR A 87 1.71 3.71 9.15
C THR A 87 2.09 5.14 9.51
N TYR A 88 1.15 5.94 10.00
CA TYR A 88 1.44 7.28 10.48
C TYR A 88 2.33 7.25 11.74
N SER A 89 2.12 6.30 12.65
CA SER A 89 3.03 6.05 13.79
C SER A 89 4.48 5.77 13.37
N ASP A 90 4.69 5.15 12.20
CA ASP A 90 6.03 4.97 11.63
C ASP A 90 6.66 6.28 11.14
N VAL A 91 5.84 7.23 10.68
CA VAL A 91 6.27 8.60 10.35
C VAL A 91 6.62 9.37 11.63
N LEU A 92 5.82 9.23 12.69
CA LEU A 92 6.10 9.83 13.99
C LEU A 92 7.41 9.32 14.60
N SER A 93 7.66 8.01 14.50
CA SER A 93 8.88 7.38 14.99
C SER A 93 10.09 7.54 14.05
N SER A 94 10.01 8.42 13.05
CA SER A 94 11.10 8.74 12.12
C SER A 94 11.67 7.53 11.36
N LYS A 95 10.87 6.47 11.17
CA LYS A 95 11.27 5.31 10.36
C LYS A 95 11.28 5.64 8.86
N TRP A 96 10.52 6.66 8.47
CA TRP A 96 10.45 7.13 7.09
C TRP A 96 11.68 7.97 6.74
N LYS A 97 12.29 7.66 5.59
CA LYS A 97 13.43 8.42 5.08
C LYS A 97 12.98 9.80 4.64
N ASN A 98 13.79 10.80 4.99
CA ASN A 98 13.61 12.20 4.59
C ASN A 98 12.23 12.78 4.98
N THR A 99 11.77 12.47 6.20
CA THR A 99 10.51 12.99 6.74
C THR A 99 10.41 14.53 6.68
N PRO A 100 11.47 15.33 6.95
CA PRO A 100 11.39 16.79 6.80
C PRO A 100 11.00 17.25 5.40
N TYR A 101 11.39 16.53 4.35
CA TYR A 101 10.97 16.83 2.98
C TYR A 101 9.46 16.66 2.81
N LEU A 102 8.87 15.62 3.42
CA LEU A 102 7.43 15.39 3.39
C LEU A 102 6.69 16.57 4.03
N SER A 103 7.21 17.06 5.16
CA SER A 103 6.64 18.20 5.89
C SER A 103 6.57 19.48 5.06
N SER A 104 7.57 19.72 4.22
CA SER A 104 7.63 20.93 3.39
C SER A 104 6.87 20.84 2.06
N HIS A 105 6.48 19.65 1.61
CA HIS A 105 5.93 19.43 0.26
C HIS A 105 4.52 18.82 0.26
N LEU A 106 4.04 18.32 1.39
CA LEU A 106 2.67 17.87 1.54
C LEU A 106 1.78 19.02 1.99
N LYS A 107 0.62 19.15 1.36
CA LYS A 107 -0.46 20.03 1.81
C LYS A 107 -1.09 19.50 3.09
N SER A 108 -1.40 18.20 3.09
CA SER A 108 -2.05 17.52 4.21
C SER A 108 -1.62 16.06 4.29
N ILE A 109 -1.65 15.50 5.50
CA ILE A 109 -1.66 14.06 5.73
C ILE A 109 -3.02 13.69 6.30
N TYR A 110 -3.75 12.81 5.62
CA TYR A 110 -4.96 12.19 6.10
C TYR A 110 -4.61 10.87 6.79
N VAL A 111 -5.15 10.66 7.99
CA VAL A 111 -4.93 9.45 8.78
C VAL A 111 -6.26 8.78 9.04
N ILE A 112 -6.36 7.52 8.62
CA ILE A 112 -7.51 6.65 8.88
C ILE A 112 -7.21 5.83 10.13
N PRO A 113 -7.98 5.99 11.22
CA PRO A 113 -7.84 5.17 12.42
C PRO A 113 -7.97 3.68 12.11
N ARG A 114 -7.22 2.85 12.83
CA ARG A 114 -7.29 1.40 12.78
C ARG A 114 -7.39 0.84 14.18
N ASP A 115 -8.06 -0.30 14.32
CA ASP A 115 -8.28 -0.96 15.61
C ASP A 115 -6.95 -1.22 16.34
N GLY A 116 -6.91 -0.84 17.62
CA GLY A 116 -5.75 -1.04 18.48
C GLY A 116 -4.66 0.04 18.37
N GLU A 117 -4.82 1.02 17.48
CA GLU A 117 -3.93 2.17 17.39
C GLU A 117 -4.58 3.40 18.04
N GLY A 118 -3.78 4.23 18.74
CA GLY A 118 -4.27 5.47 19.33
C GLY A 118 -4.75 6.45 18.26
N THR A 119 -5.83 7.19 18.57
CA THR A 119 -6.39 8.27 17.73
C THR A 119 -5.84 9.65 18.09
N GLU A 120 -5.08 9.74 19.19
CA GLU A 120 -4.44 10.96 19.65
C GLU A 120 -3.01 11.02 19.12
N TYR A 121 -2.74 11.98 18.23
CA TYR A 121 -1.39 12.26 17.76
C TYR A 121 -0.91 13.58 18.35
N PRO A 122 0.31 13.62 18.93
CA PRO A 122 0.85 14.87 19.40
C PRO A 122 0.99 15.85 18.23
N GLY A 123 0.61 17.11 18.46
CA GLY A 123 0.83 18.17 17.48
C GLY A 123 2.31 18.25 17.13
N ARG A 124 2.64 18.27 15.82
CA ARG A 124 4.03 18.31 15.36
C ARG A 124 4.45 19.73 15.06
N GLU A 125 5.63 20.11 15.55
CA GLU A 125 6.28 21.39 15.24
C GLU A 125 6.71 21.49 13.77
N ASP A 126 6.89 20.35 13.09
CA ASP A 126 7.25 20.31 11.68
C ASP A 126 6.07 20.54 10.72
N GLY A 127 4.86 20.78 11.25
CA GLY A 127 3.69 21.14 10.46
C GLY A 127 2.94 19.96 9.84
N LEU A 128 3.39 18.70 10.01
CA LEU A 128 2.67 17.51 9.56
C LEU A 128 1.54 17.09 10.50
N ASN A 129 0.65 18.02 10.81
CA ASN A 129 -0.52 17.72 11.63
C ASN A 129 -1.52 16.89 10.81
N PRO A 130 -1.95 15.72 11.32
CA PRO A 130 -2.81 14.83 10.57
C PRO A 130 -4.25 15.34 10.59
N VAL A 131 -4.96 15.15 9.47
CA VAL A 131 -6.41 15.25 9.40
C VAL A 131 -6.96 13.84 9.61
N ILE A 132 -7.68 13.63 10.70
CA ILE A 132 -8.25 12.32 11.00
C ILE A 132 -9.51 12.13 10.18
N LEU A 133 -9.54 11.05 9.40
CA LEU A 133 -10.71 10.64 8.62
C LEU A 133 -11.27 9.37 9.23
N ASP A 134 -12.43 9.48 9.86
CA ASP A 134 -13.19 8.31 10.29
C ASP A 134 -13.92 7.72 9.07
N VAL A 135 -13.73 6.42 8.84
CA VAL A 135 -14.27 5.72 7.69
C VAL A 135 -14.95 4.46 8.19
N GLU A 136 -16.28 4.45 8.14
CA GLU A 136 -17.09 3.31 8.54
C GLU A 136 -16.76 2.06 7.72
N GLY A 137 -16.75 0.89 8.36
CA GLY A 137 -16.61 -0.40 7.70
C GLY A 137 -15.17 -0.82 7.36
N LEU A 138 -14.15 -0.11 7.87
CA LEU A 138 -12.74 -0.53 7.76
C LEU A 138 -12.22 -1.34 8.96
N GLU A 139 -13.06 -1.57 9.97
CA GLU A 139 -12.74 -2.37 11.16
C GLU A 139 -12.37 -3.80 10.79
N GLY A 140 -11.31 -4.34 11.39
CA GLY A 140 -10.84 -5.71 11.14
C GLY A 140 -10.33 -6.03 9.72
N VAL A 141 -10.28 -5.07 8.79
CA VAL A 141 -9.80 -5.30 7.42
C VAL A 141 -8.29 -5.12 7.35
N SER A 142 -7.56 -6.17 6.93
CA SER A 142 -6.13 -6.09 6.63
C SER A 142 -5.72 -7.09 5.55
N SER A 143 -4.65 -6.78 4.81
CA SER A 143 -4.10 -7.72 3.82
C SER A 143 -3.56 -9.00 4.48
N THR A 144 -3.16 -8.96 5.75
CA THR A 144 -2.77 -10.16 6.50
C THR A 144 -3.98 -11.06 6.74
N ARG A 145 -5.09 -10.50 7.20
CA ARG A 145 -6.35 -11.22 7.38
C ARG A 145 -6.86 -11.81 6.07
N ALA A 146 -6.86 -11.04 4.99
CA ALA A 146 -7.29 -11.52 3.67
C ALA A 146 -6.47 -12.75 3.20
N ARG A 147 -5.14 -12.73 3.38
CA ARG A 147 -4.28 -13.88 3.05
C ARG A 147 -4.54 -15.09 3.94
N GLU A 148 -4.85 -14.89 5.22
CA GLU A 148 -5.21 -15.99 6.12
C GLU A 148 -6.50 -16.68 5.67
N VAL A 149 -7.52 -15.90 5.28
CA VAL A 149 -8.78 -16.44 4.74
C VAL A 149 -8.53 -17.29 3.50
N VAL A 150 -7.68 -16.84 2.57
CA VAL A 150 -7.29 -17.63 1.38
C VAL A 150 -6.73 -18.99 1.79
N ARG A 151 -5.78 -19.03 2.74
CA ARG A 151 -5.18 -20.29 3.22
C ARG A 151 -6.20 -21.19 3.89
N GLU A 152 -7.13 -20.63 4.66
CA GLU A 152 -8.18 -21.39 5.31
C GLU A 152 -9.15 -22.03 4.32
N VAL A 153 -9.57 -21.29 3.28
CA VAL A 153 -10.47 -21.80 2.24
C VAL A 153 -9.83 -22.98 1.51
N ILE A 154 -8.54 -22.87 1.17
CA ILE A 154 -7.79 -23.95 0.52
C ILE A 154 -7.71 -25.18 1.44
N ARG A 155 -7.44 -24.97 2.72
CA ARG A 155 -7.36 -26.05 3.71
C ARG A 155 -8.70 -26.78 3.89
N LYS A 156 -9.82 -26.06 3.80
CA LYS A 156 -11.19 -26.61 3.99
C LYS A 156 -11.76 -27.22 2.71
N GLY A 157 -11.30 -26.80 1.52
CA GLY A 157 -11.75 -27.34 0.24
C GLY A 157 -13.13 -26.85 -0.23
N ASP A 158 -13.67 -25.80 0.38
CA ASP A 158 -15.08 -25.38 0.20
C ASP A 158 -15.37 -24.59 -1.10
N GLY A 159 -14.36 -24.33 -1.94
CA GLY A 159 -14.54 -23.85 -3.33
C GLY A 159 -15.25 -22.50 -3.53
N ARG A 160 -15.71 -21.83 -2.47
CA ARG A 160 -16.30 -20.49 -2.50
C ARG A 160 -15.80 -19.68 -1.31
N TYR A 161 -15.29 -18.49 -1.61
CA TYR A 161 -14.56 -17.64 -0.67
C TYR A 161 -15.37 -16.41 -0.25
N ARG A 162 -16.66 -16.56 0.12
CA ARG A 162 -17.53 -15.44 0.54
C ARG A 162 -16.93 -14.53 1.61
N GLU A 163 -16.13 -15.10 2.51
CA GLU A 163 -15.41 -14.33 3.52
C GLU A 163 -14.33 -13.42 2.91
N LEU A 164 -13.65 -13.87 1.85
CA LEU A 164 -12.69 -13.05 1.11
C LEU A 164 -13.40 -11.96 0.30
N GLU A 165 -14.55 -12.26 -0.31
CA GLU A 165 -15.37 -11.27 -1.03
C GLU A 165 -15.71 -10.07 -0.13
N GLY A 166 -16.07 -10.33 1.14
CA GLY A 166 -16.32 -9.28 2.13
C GLY A 166 -15.11 -8.44 2.51
N LEU A 167 -13.89 -8.90 2.23
CA LEU A 167 -12.63 -8.20 2.56
C LEU A 167 -12.04 -7.43 1.38
N VAL A 168 -12.19 -7.91 0.15
CA VAL A 168 -11.51 -7.35 -1.03
C VAL A 168 -12.43 -7.04 -2.21
N GLY A 169 -13.72 -7.36 -2.11
CA GLY A 169 -14.67 -7.31 -3.21
C GLY A 169 -14.69 -8.58 -4.06
N GLU A 170 -15.82 -8.83 -4.72
CA GLU A 170 -16.08 -10.06 -5.49
C GLU A 170 -15.05 -10.28 -6.61
N GLU A 171 -14.84 -9.28 -7.48
CA GLU A 171 -13.94 -9.39 -8.64
C GLU A 171 -12.48 -9.66 -8.23
N VAL A 172 -12.01 -9.03 -7.14
CA VAL A 172 -10.64 -9.23 -6.65
C VAL A 172 -10.50 -10.62 -6.05
N ALA A 173 -11.52 -11.08 -5.32
CA ALA A 173 -11.52 -12.39 -4.70
C ALA A 173 -11.54 -13.52 -5.75
N GLU A 174 -12.31 -13.35 -6.83
CA GLU A 174 -12.29 -14.24 -8.01
C GLU A 174 -10.91 -14.28 -8.67
N TYR A 175 -10.33 -13.12 -8.94
CA TYR A 175 -9.00 -13.05 -9.52
C TYR A 175 -7.93 -13.75 -8.66
N VAL A 176 -7.94 -13.54 -7.34
CA VAL A 176 -7.04 -14.23 -6.40
C VAL A 176 -7.19 -15.75 -6.47
N TRP A 177 -8.43 -16.23 -6.61
CA TRP A 177 -8.72 -17.65 -6.71
C TRP A 177 -8.25 -18.24 -8.03
N GLU A 178 -8.60 -17.64 -9.17
CA GLU A 178 -8.24 -18.13 -10.51
C GLU A 178 -6.73 -18.19 -10.74
N GLU A 179 -6.01 -17.13 -10.36
CA GLU A 179 -4.55 -17.05 -10.50
C GLU A 179 -3.79 -17.86 -9.43
N GLY A 180 -4.52 -18.41 -8.46
CA GLY A 180 -3.96 -19.19 -7.37
C GLY A 180 -2.95 -18.44 -6.53
N LEU A 181 -3.25 -17.18 -6.22
CA LEU A 181 -2.41 -16.33 -5.38
C LEU A 181 -2.53 -16.73 -3.90
N PHE A 182 -1.42 -16.63 -3.17
CA PHE A 182 -1.33 -16.86 -1.71
C PHE A 182 -1.75 -18.28 -1.26
N ARG A 183 -1.60 -19.28 -2.14
CA ARG A 183 -1.92 -20.69 -1.85
C ARG A 183 -0.87 -21.42 -1.02
N ASP A 184 0.26 -20.77 -0.76
CA ASP A 184 1.45 -21.23 -0.06
C ASP A 184 1.43 -21.01 1.48
#